data_AF-A0A8J7H8G7-F1
#
_entry.id   AF-A0A8J7H8G7-F1
#
_cell.length_a   1.000
_cell.length_b   1.000
_cell.length_c   1.000
_cell.angle_alpha   90.00
_cell.angle_beta   90.00
_cell.angle_gamma   90.00
#
_symmetry.space_group_name_H-M   'P 1'
#
loop_
_entity.id
_entity.type
_entity.pdbx_description
1 polymer ?
#
loop_
_entity_poly.entity_id
_entity_poly.type
_entity_poly.pdbx_seq_one_letter_code
_entity_poly.pdbx_strand_id
1 'polypeptide(L)'
;MKTSMPGTLLLLICSTVWGAAQPQGSRYDARMQQVIYNSQNVTVVNAKAGFMTTLVFDDDEAVMDARPGFNEAWEARTDANRVYIRPVALAQG
;
A
#
# COMPACT_ATOMS: atom_id res chain seq x y z
N MET A 1 -26.15 -54.26 -4.73
CA MET A 1 -25.51 -53.73 -3.50
C MET A 1 -24.12 -54.32 -3.41
N LYS A 2 -22.99 -53.61 -3.41
CA LYS A 2 -22.61 -52.32 -2.82
C LYS A 2 -21.65 -51.59 -3.76
N THR A 3 -21.87 -50.31 -4.01
CA THR A 3 -20.91 -49.41 -4.67
C THR A 3 -19.83 -49.01 -3.66
N SER A 4 -18.57 -49.20 -4.02
CA SER A 4 -17.40 -48.80 -3.22
C SER A 4 -17.19 -47.28 -3.33
N MET A 5 -17.03 -46.63 -2.19
CA MET A 5 -16.97 -45.17 -2.00
C MET A 5 -15.54 -44.67 -2.26
N PRO A 6 -15.27 -43.76 -3.23
CA PRO A 6 -13.93 -43.26 -3.44
C PRO A 6 -13.58 -42.23 -2.35
N GLY A 7 -12.49 -42.50 -1.62
CA GLY A 7 -11.95 -41.62 -0.59
C GLY A 7 -11.61 -40.25 -1.17
N THR A 8 -12.35 -39.23 -0.73
CA THR A 8 -12.18 -37.85 -1.19
C THR A 8 -11.08 -37.20 -0.35
N LEU A 9 -9.91 -36.99 -0.96
CA LEU A 9 -8.81 -36.21 -0.36
C LEU A 9 -9.20 -34.72 -0.42
N LEU A 10 -9.62 -34.16 0.71
CA LEU A 10 -9.96 -32.75 0.85
C LEU A 10 -8.67 -31.91 1.01
N LEU A 11 -8.19 -31.33 -0.08
CA LEU A 11 -7.10 -30.35 -0.07
C LEU A 11 -7.61 -29.03 0.53
N LEU A 12 -7.14 -28.71 1.73
CA LEU A 12 -7.32 -27.40 2.37
C LEU A 12 -6.59 -26.33 1.54
N ILE A 13 -7.36 -25.51 0.84
CA ILE A 13 -6.85 -24.32 0.15
C ILE A 13 -6.68 -23.23 1.22
N CYS A 14 -5.46 -23.04 1.72
CA CYS A 14 -5.15 -21.87 2.54
C CYS A 14 -5.21 -20.62 1.66
N SER A 15 -6.32 -19.89 1.74
CA SER A 15 -6.45 -18.59 1.09
C SER A 15 -5.56 -17.56 1.80
N THR A 16 -4.71 -16.85 1.07
CA THR A 16 -4.05 -15.66 1.59
C THR A 16 -5.07 -14.55 1.76
N VAL A 17 -5.33 -14.13 3.01
CA VAL A 17 -6.18 -12.96 3.28
C VAL A 17 -5.32 -11.71 3.09
N TRP A 18 -5.59 -10.95 2.02
CA TRP A 18 -4.97 -9.64 1.81
C TRP A 18 -5.85 -8.56 2.43
N GLY A 19 -5.38 -7.96 3.53
CA GLY A 19 -6.10 -6.87 4.21
C GLY A 19 -5.75 -5.46 3.72
N ALA A 20 -4.67 -5.30 2.96
CA ALA A 20 -4.23 -4.01 2.45
C ALA A 20 -4.45 -3.92 0.93
N ALA A 21 -4.86 -2.75 0.47
CA ALA A 21 -4.96 -2.41 -0.94
C ALA A 21 -3.54 -2.28 -1.55
N GLN A 22 -3.33 -2.96 -2.69
CA GLN A 22 -2.11 -2.88 -3.47
C GLN A 22 -2.32 -1.95 -4.68
N PRO A 23 -1.63 -0.81 -4.75
CA PRO A 23 -1.64 0.04 -5.93
C PRO A 23 -1.19 -0.70 -7.18
N GLN A 24 -1.83 -0.39 -8.31
CA GLN A 24 -1.52 -0.98 -9.60
C GLN A 24 -0.66 -0.01 -10.40
N GLY A 25 0.52 -0.49 -10.83
CA GLY A 25 1.40 0.27 -11.71
C GLY A 25 0.86 0.33 -13.14
N SER A 26 1.19 1.41 -13.85
CA SER A 26 0.88 1.52 -15.27
C SER A 26 1.75 0.58 -16.12
N ARG A 27 1.31 0.30 -17.37
CA ARG A 27 2.14 -0.45 -18.34
C ARG A 27 3.41 0.29 -18.77
N TYR A 28 3.39 1.63 -18.68
CA TYR A 28 4.45 2.50 -19.21
C TYR A 28 5.53 2.75 -18.16
N ASP A 29 5.12 2.90 -16.91
CA ASP A 29 6.00 2.99 -15.74
C ASP A 29 5.29 2.35 -14.54
N ALA A 30 5.85 1.26 -14.02
CA ALA A 30 5.31 0.52 -12.88
C ALA A 30 5.45 1.27 -11.54
N ARG A 31 6.27 2.34 -11.49
CA ARG A 31 6.45 3.19 -10.30
C ARG A 31 5.34 4.23 -10.17
N MET A 32 4.69 4.59 -11.28
CA MET A 32 3.48 5.40 -11.27
C MET A 32 2.30 4.48 -11.02
N GLN A 33 1.80 4.49 -9.79
CA GLN A 33 0.78 3.57 -9.32
C GLN A 33 -0.51 4.30 -8.96
N GLN A 34 -1.64 3.63 -9.15
CA GLN A 34 -2.97 4.14 -8.82
C GLN A 34 -3.76 3.12 -8.01
N VAL A 35 -4.62 3.63 -7.12
CA VAL A 35 -5.57 2.83 -6.34
C VAL A 35 -6.82 3.69 -6.09
N ILE A 36 -7.98 3.06 -6.07
CA ILE A 36 -9.23 3.75 -5.72
C ILE A 36 -9.27 3.93 -4.20
N TYR A 37 -9.55 5.15 -3.75
CA TYR A 37 -9.69 5.43 -2.33
C TYR A 37 -10.83 4.63 -1.70
N ASN A 38 -10.55 4.06 -0.52
CA ASN A 38 -11.54 3.41 0.32
C ASN A 38 -11.18 3.67 1.78
N SER A 39 -12.09 4.31 2.52
CA SER A 39 -11.90 4.72 3.91
C SER A 39 -11.78 3.55 4.90
N GLN A 40 -12.13 2.33 4.48
CA GLN A 40 -12.05 1.12 5.28
C GLN A 40 -10.77 0.31 5.04
N ASN A 41 -9.90 0.75 4.14
CA ASN A 41 -8.70 0.03 3.74
C ASN A 41 -7.42 0.79 4.06
N VAL A 42 -6.33 0.05 4.19
CA VAL A 42 -4.96 0.59 4.21
C VAL A 42 -4.35 0.35 2.83
N THR A 43 -3.64 1.34 2.30
CA THR A 43 -2.89 1.21 1.03
C THR A 43 -1.40 1.07 1.31
N VAL A 44 -0.75 0.10 0.67
CA VAL A 44 0.71 -0.04 0.73
C VAL A 44 1.37 0.97 -0.20
N VAL A 45 2.25 1.81 0.35
CA VAL A 45 3.08 2.75 -0.41
C VAL A 45 4.54 2.38 -0.21
N ASN A 46 5.25 2.06 -1.29
CA ASN A 46 6.67 1.79 -1.24
C ASN A 46 7.47 3.08 -1.46
N ALA A 47 8.38 3.38 -0.55
CA ALA A 47 9.28 4.52 -0.63
C ALA A 47 10.73 4.05 -0.49
N LYS A 48 11.67 4.78 -1.12
CA LYS A 48 13.08 4.42 -1.16
C LYS A 48 13.94 5.59 -0.69
N ALA A 49 14.95 5.29 0.14
CA ALA A 49 15.91 6.30 0.58
C ALA A 49 16.59 6.99 -0.62
N GLY A 50 16.74 8.31 -0.54
CA GLY A 50 17.26 9.14 -1.63
C GLY A 50 16.23 9.53 -2.71
N PHE A 51 14.97 9.08 -2.59
CA PHE A 51 13.88 9.43 -3.50
C PHE A 51 12.70 10.04 -2.74
N MET A 52 11.94 10.91 -3.41
CA MET A 52 10.68 11.44 -2.92
C MET A 52 9.52 10.66 -3.54
N THR A 53 8.63 10.12 -2.70
CA THR A 53 7.35 9.55 -3.15
C THR A 53 6.28 10.62 -2.96
N THR A 54 5.45 10.85 -3.98
CA THR A 54 4.33 11.81 -3.89
C THR A 54 3.02 11.05 -4.02
N LEU A 55 2.16 11.20 -3.01
CA LEU A 55 0.75 10.82 -3.11
C LEU A 55 -0.02 12.01 -3.65
N VAL A 56 -0.88 11.76 -4.63
CA VAL A 56 -1.73 12.78 -5.26
C VAL A 56 -3.16 12.30 -5.12
N PHE A 57 -3.95 13.11 -4.44
CA PHE A 57 -5.39 12.94 -4.25
C PHE A 57 -6.14 13.65 -5.39
N ASP A 58 -7.45 13.49 -5.48
CA ASP A 58 -8.23 14.15 -6.53
C ASP A 58 -8.14 15.68 -6.39
N ASP A 59 -8.47 16.42 -7.45
CA ASP A 59 -8.31 17.88 -7.50
C ASP A 59 -9.32 18.62 -6.59
N ASP A 60 -10.41 17.96 -6.21
CA ASP A 60 -11.39 18.46 -5.24
C ASP A 60 -11.14 18.00 -3.80
N GLU A 61 -10.08 17.19 -3.57
CA GLU A 61 -9.66 16.75 -2.25
C GLU A 61 -8.59 17.66 -1.64
N ALA A 62 -8.52 17.68 -0.31
CA ALA A 62 -7.46 18.38 0.40
C ALA A 62 -6.95 17.54 1.58
N VAL A 63 -5.64 17.50 1.75
CA VAL A 63 -5.00 16.76 2.83
C VAL A 63 -4.95 17.62 4.08
N MET A 64 -5.77 17.26 5.07
CA MET A 64 -5.86 17.99 6.33
C MET A 64 -4.65 17.74 7.25
N ASP A 65 -4.19 16.49 7.29
CA ASP A 65 -3.07 16.06 8.14
C ASP A 65 -2.42 14.80 7.56
N ALA A 66 -1.11 14.66 7.73
CA ALA A 66 -0.37 13.45 7.39
C ALA A 66 0.84 13.34 8.32
N ARG A 67 0.81 12.37 9.23
CA ARG A 67 1.86 12.17 10.24
C ARG A 67 2.43 10.77 10.17
N PRO A 68 3.74 10.61 10.01
CA PRO A 68 4.35 9.30 10.13
C PRO A 68 4.30 8.83 11.59
N GLY A 69 4.24 7.51 11.78
CA GLY A 69 4.30 6.90 13.11
C GLY A 69 5.69 6.93 13.76
N PHE A 70 6.74 7.23 12.99
CA PHE A 70 8.12 7.31 13.46
C PHE A 70 8.85 8.47 12.76
N ASN A 71 8.81 9.65 13.38
CA ASN A 71 9.23 10.93 12.78
C ASN A 71 10.75 11.00 12.50
N GLU A 72 11.56 10.25 13.24
CA GLU A 72 13.01 10.22 13.07
C GLU A 72 13.42 9.46 11.80
N ALA A 73 12.62 8.49 11.36
CA ALA A 73 12.88 7.69 10.17
C ALA A 73 12.09 8.14 8.93
N TRP A 74 11.05 8.94 9.12
CA TRP A 74 10.12 9.31 8.06
C TRP A 74 9.75 10.77 8.13
N GLU A 75 9.76 11.42 6.97
CA GLU A 75 9.23 12.76 6.80
C GLU A 75 8.02 12.72 5.87
N ALA A 76 6.94 13.39 6.30
CA ALA A 76 5.75 13.63 5.50
C ALA A 76 5.46 15.14 5.47
N ARG A 77 5.20 15.70 4.29
CA ARG A 77 4.75 17.08 4.12
C ARG A 77 3.50 17.12 3.27
N THR A 78 2.53 17.94 3.66
CA THR A 78 1.30 18.14 2.91
C THR A 78 1.36 19.44 2.10
N ASP A 79 0.75 19.44 0.92
CA ASP A 79 0.55 20.62 0.09
C ASP A 79 -0.72 20.43 -0.75
N ALA A 80 -1.79 21.16 -0.42
CA ALA A 80 -3.11 21.00 -1.02
C ALA A 80 -3.57 19.53 -1.08
N ASN A 81 -3.68 18.95 -2.27
CA ASN A 81 -4.08 17.57 -2.52
C ASN A 81 -2.89 16.59 -2.61
N ARG A 82 -1.73 16.94 -2.04
CA ARG A 82 -0.51 16.14 -2.14
C ARG A 82 0.09 15.83 -0.78
N VAL A 83 0.73 14.66 -0.70
CA VAL A 83 1.60 14.27 0.39
C VAL A 83 2.95 13.84 -0.16
N TYR A 84 3.99 14.53 0.26
CA TYR A 84 5.38 14.20 -0.02
C TYR A 84 5.92 13.32 1.10
N ILE A 85 6.38 12.12 0.77
CA ILE A 85 6.89 11.13 1.72
C ILE A 85 8.31 10.76 1.34
N ARG A 86 9.22 10.83 2.31
CA ARG A 86 10.57 10.29 2.16
C ARG A 86 11.07 9.59 3.43
N PRO A 87 11.83 8.49 3.29
CA PRO A 87 12.64 7.99 4.38
C PRO A 87 13.76 8.98 4.71
N VAL A 88 14.00 9.21 5.99
CA VAL A 88 15.16 9.96 6.50
C VAL A 88 16.26 8.94 6.80
N ALA A 89 17.48 9.21 6.33
CA ALA A 89 18.62 8.37 6.67
C ALA A 89 18.91 8.50 8.17
N LEU A 90 18.79 7.39 8.91
CA LEU A 90 19.26 7.35 10.28
C LEU A 90 20.79 7.40 10.25
N ALA A 91 21.38 8.45 10.83
CA ALA A 91 22.80 8.44 11.11
C ALA A 91 23.06 7.31 12.13
N GLN A 92 23.81 6.29 11.74
CA GLN A 92 24.30 5.29 12.69
C GLN A 92 25.36 5.97 13.56
N GLY A 93 25.05 6.17 14.84
CA GLY A 93 25.99 6.68 15.83
C GLY A 93 27.00 5.63 16.27
#